data_AF-A0A377PVM2-F1
#
_entry.id   AF-A0A377PVM2-F1
#
_cell.length_a   1.000
_cell.length_b   1.000
_cell.length_c   1.000
_cell.angle_alpha   90.00
_cell.angle_beta   90.00
_cell.angle_gamma   90.00
#
_symmetry.space_group_name_H-M   'P 1'
#
loop_
_entity.id
_entity.type
_entity.pdbx_description
1 polymer ?
#
loop_
_entity_poly.entity_id
_entity_poly.type
_entity_poly.pdbx_seq_one_letter_code
_entity_poly.pdbx_strand_id
1 'polypeptide(L)'
;MGNLTSPIKSACGVLRDVRDNLRLCVDFGGFDEESYKFFIHSFIPINNRLCVGPPLVKIEELLALIKANIVNVLYDVKTKHIKNMQFQLIDSFNNSYYVNRLIDARINENKINDNALLQSLITNNLATKFNYGNLELECLKIDENFCSINKDNKIIDKLFILGLPTEGIKFYTFILPRPHIVSTFLCDSNKAVDCLIKKV
;
A
#
# COMPACT_ATOMS: atom_id res chain seq x y z
N MET A 1 -5.55 25.18 -5.61
CA MET A 1 -6.04 25.52 -4.26
C MET A 1 -5.23 24.76 -3.23
N GLY A 2 -4.68 25.45 -2.23
CA GLY A 2 -3.86 24.85 -1.16
C GLY A 2 -4.60 24.81 0.17
N ASN A 3 -4.05 24.08 1.14
CA ASN A 3 -4.62 23.90 2.47
C ASN A 3 -4.58 25.18 3.34
N LEU A 4 -4.00 26.28 2.85
CA LEU A 4 -3.98 27.58 3.55
C LEU A 4 -5.03 28.57 3.02
N THR A 5 -5.50 28.35 1.79
CA THR A 5 -6.34 29.33 1.06
C THR A 5 -7.72 28.80 0.70
N SER A 6 -7.96 27.50 0.89
CA SER A 6 -9.26 26.87 0.63
C SER A 6 -9.81 26.25 1.93
N PRO A 7 -10.93 26.76 2.47
CA PRO A 7 -11.58 26.18 3.64
C PRO A 7 -11.95 24.71 3.45
N ILE A 8 -12.44 24.35 2.26
CA ILE A 8 -12.78 22.96 1.90
C ILE A 8 -11.53 22.08 1.94
N LYS A 9 -10.42 22.52 1.33
CA LYS A 9 -9.18 21.74 1.33
C LYS A 9 -8.59 21.63 2.74
N SER A 10 -8.74 22.66 3.56
CA SER A 10 -8.33 22.67 4.97
C SER A 10 -9.13 21.65 5.78
N ALA A 11 -10.46 21.62 5.61
CA ALA A 11 -11.34 20.65 6.26
C ALA A 11 -11.01 19.21 5.82
N CYS A 12 -10.78 18.96 4.52
CA CYS A 12 -10.30 17.65 4.06
C CYS A 12 -8.94 17.27 4.67
N GLY A 13 -8.07 18.26 4.94
CA GLY A 13 -6.79 18.05 5.60
C GLY A 13 -6.89 17.33 6.95
N VAL A 14 -7.98 17.52 7.69
CA VAL A 14 -8.23 16.85 8.97
C VAL A 14 -8.20 15.33 8.83
N LEU A 15 -8.70 14.77 7.72
CA LEU A 15 -8.67 13.32 7.48
C LEU A 15 -7.24 12.76 7.40
N ARG A 16 -6.28 13.58 6.96
CA ARG A 16 -4.86 13.22 6.97
C ARG A 16 -4.29 13.27 8.39
N ASP A 17 -4.71 14.25 9.19
CA ASP A 17 -4.21 14.46 10.54
C ASP A 17 -4.72 13.39 11.51
N VAL A 18 -5.94 12.89 11.30
CA VAL A 18 -6.51 11.78 12.11
C VAL A 18 -6.11 10.39 11.61
N ARG A 19 -5.24 10.27 10.59
CA ARG A 19 -4.86 8.98 10.01
C ARG A 19 -4.26 8.02 11.03
N ASP A 20 -3.48 8.52 11.97
CA ASP A 20 -2.87 7.68 13.01
C ASP A 20 -3.94 7.14 13.98
N ASN A 21 -4.98 7.94 14.29
CA ASN A 21 -6.14 7.46 15.06
C ASN A 21 -6.92 6.40 14.28
N LEU A 22 -7.13 6.59 12.97
CA LEU A 22 -7.75 5.57 12.12
C LEU A 22 -6.92 4.30 12.10
N ARG A 23 -5.58 4.40 12.03
CA ARG A 23 -4.69 3.24 12.09
C ARG A 23 -4.87 2.47 13.40
N LEU A 24 -4.97 3.15 14.53
CA LEU A 24 -5.22 2.49 15.83
C LEU A 24 -6.54 1.71 15.86
N CYS A 25 -7.58 2.18 15.16
CA CYS A 25 -8.87 1.49 15.08
C CYS A 25 -8.86 0.30 14.10
N VAL A 26 -8.06 0.36 13.03
CA VAL A 26 -8.05 -0.65 11.96
C VAL A 26 -7.06 -1.79 12.27
N ASP A 27 -5.90 -1.45 12.82
CA ASP A 27 -4.81 -2.38 13.01
C ASP A 27 -5.22 -3.59 13.88
N PHE A 28 -4.62 -4.74 13.59
CA PHE A 28 -4.75 -6.00 14.33
C PHE A 28 -6.19 -6.54 14.44
N GLY A 29 -7.03 -6.22 13.46
CA GLY A 29 -8.39 -6.75 13.40
C GLY A 29 -9.41 -5.94 14.19
N GLY A 30 -9.20 -4.62 14.34
CA GLY A 30 -10.11 -3.76 15.09
C GLY A 30 -11.49 -3.54 14.46
N PHE A 31 -11.72 -4.05 13.25
CA PHE A 31 -13.00 -4.01 12.53
C PHE A 31 -13.69 -5.38 12.44
N ASP A 32 -14.99 -5.35 12.19
CA ASP A 32 -15.70 -6.50 11.62
C ASP A 32 -15.61 -6.50 10.08
N GLU A 33 -16.11 -7.58 9.47
CA GLU A 33 -16.06 -7.78 8.03
C GLU A 33 -16.73 -6.64 7.24
N GLU A 34 -17.91 -6.19 7.67
CA GLU A 34 -18.68 -5.15 6.98
C GLU A 34 -18.01 -3.77 7.10
N SER A 35 -17.49 -3.44 8.28
CA SER A 35 -16.74 -2.21 8.52
C SER A 35 -15.46 -2.16 7.69
N TYR A 36 -14.75 -3.28 7.58
CA TYR A 36 -13.56 -3.38 6.73
C TYR A 36 -13.89 -3.20 5.24
N LYS A 37 -14.95 -3.85 4.75
CA LYS A 37 -15.43 -3.67 3.36
C LYS A 37 -15.78 -2.22 3.08
N PHE A 38 -16.55 -1.58 3.96
CA PHE A 38 -16.88 -0.15 3.83
C PHE A 38 -15.62 0.71 3.83
N PHE A 39 -14.68 0.44 4.74
CA PHE A 39 -13.45 1.20 4.87
C PHE A 39 -12.62 1.15 3.58
N ILE A 40 -12.39 -0.04 3.02
CA ILE A 40 -11.55 -0.23 1.84
C ILE A 40 -12.25 0.20 0.54
N HIS A 41 -13.54 -0.10 0.36
CA HIS A 41 -14.22 0.14 -0.92
C HIS A 41 -14.87 1.52 -1.02
N SER A 42 -15.20 2.16 0.10
CA SER A 42 -15.87 3.47 0.11
C SER A 42 -15.00 4.56 0.72
N PHE A 43 -14.54 4.37 1.96
CA PHE A 43 -13.83 5.43 2.69
C PHE A 43 -12.45 5.74 2.09
N ILE A 44 -11.60 4.75 1.89
CA ILE A 44 -10.22 4.94 1.42
C ILE A 44 -10.15 5.61 0.04
N PRO A 45 -10.93 5.22 -0.99
CA PRO A 45 -10.92 5.89 -2.29
C PRO A 45 -11.31 7.37 -2.19
N ILE A 46 -12.32 7.70 -1.39
CA ILE A 46 -12.77 9.09 -1.16
C ILE A 46 -11.67 9.87 -0.43
N ASN A 47 -11.13 9.32 0.67
CA ASN A 47 -10.06 9.94 1.43
C ASN A 47 -8.83 10.21 0.56
N ASN A 48 -8.40 9.24 -0.27
CA ASN A 48 -7.26 9.42 -1.16
C ASN A 48 -7.50 10.55 -2.17
N ARG A 49 -8.70 10.63 -2.75
CA ARG A 49 -9.07 11.72 -3.68
C ARG A 49 -9.06 13.09 -3.01
N LEU A 50 -9.56 13.19 -1.78
CA LEU A 50 -9.67 14.47 -1.06
C LEU A 50 -8.32 14.93 -0.50
N CYS A 51 -7.49 14.00 -0.02
CA CYS A 51 -6.35 14.31 0.85
C CYS A 51 -4.98 14.04 0.21
N VAL A 52 -4.90 13.12 -0.76
CA VAL A 52 -3.66 12.55 -1.30
C VAL A 52 -3.58 12.74 -2.82
N GLY A 53 -3.95 13.93 -3.30
CA GLY A 53 -3.83 14.33 -4.70
C GLY A 53 -2.53 15.10 -4.98
N PRO A 54 -2.03 15.09 -6.24
CA PRO A 54 -0.87 15.88 -6.62
C PRO A 54 -1.12 17.39 -6.42
N PRO A 55 -0.09 18.18 -6.07
CA PRO A 55 -0.23 19.63 -5.95
C PRO A 55 -0.72 20.26 -7.26
N LEU A 56 -1.55 21.30 -7.17
CA LEU A 56 -2.08 22.00 -8.36
C LEU A 56 -0.97 22.39 -9.35
N VAL A 57 0.12 22.96 -8.85
CA VAL A 57 1.26 23.39 -9.69
C VAL A 57 1.83 22.22 -10.49
N LYS A 58 1.91 21.01 -9.92
CA LYS A 58 2.40 19.82 -10.64
C LYS A 58 1.44 19.33 -11.70
N ILE A 59 0.13 19.50 -11.48
CA ILE A 59 -0.88 19.22 -12.51
C ILE A 59 -0.78 20.25 -13.64
N GLU A 60 -0.59 21.53 -13.33
CA GLU A 60 -0.43 22.61 -14.31
C GLU A 60 0.83 22.43 -15.16
N GLU A 61 1.96 22.08 -14.52
CA GLU A 61 3.21 21.71 -15.21
C GLU A 61 2.99 20.53 -16.17
N LEU A 62 2.35 19.45 -15.70
CA LEU A 62 2.04 18.29 -16.55
C LEU A 62 1.14 18.66 -17.72
N LEU A 63 0.12 19.49 -17.50
CA LEU A 63 -0.77 19.98 -18.55
C LEU A 63 -0.03 20.84 -19.59
N ALA A 64 0.93 21.65 -19.17
CA ALA A 64 1.77 22.43 -20.08
C ALA A 64 2.62 21.51 -20.97
N LEU A 65 3.21 20.46 -20.40
CA LEU A 65 3.98 19.46 -21.16
C LEU A 65 3.11 18.66 -22.14
N ILE A 66 1.87 18.34 -21.77
CA ILE A 66 0.91 17.72 -22.68
C ILE A 66 0.56 18.67 -23.84
N LYS A 67 0.24 19.94 -23.54
CA LYS A 67 -0.06 20.96 -24.58
C LYS A 67 1.12 21.23 -25.51
N ALA A 68 2.35 21.08 -25.03
CA ALA A 68 3.56 21.21 -25.82
C ALA A 68 3.93 19.93 -26.61
N ASN A 69 3.11 18.88 -26.54
CA ASN A 69 3.38 17.56 -27.15
C ASN A 69 4.67 16.89 -26.65
N ILE A 70 5.12 17.22 -25.44
CA ILE A 70 6.28 16.58 -24.79
C ILE A 70 5.84 15.32 -24.04
N VAL A 71 4.65 15.33 -23.46
CA VAL A 71 4.08 14.19 -22.71
C VAL A 71 2.81 13.70 -23.38
N ASN A 72 2.76 12.40 -23.67
CA ASN A 72 1.56 11.71 -24.12
C ASN A 72 0.98 10.90 -22.97
N VAL A 73 -0.32 11.07 -22.70
CA VAL A 73 -1.04 10.27 -21.71
C VAL A 73 -1.73 9.14 -22.43
N LEU A 74 -1.40 7.92 -22.04
CA LEU A 74 -2.02 6.70 -22.56
C LEU A 74 -2.91 6.08 -21.48
N TYR A 75 -4.00 5.46 -21.89
CA TYR A 75 -4.95 4.80 -21.00
C TYR A 75 -4.76 3.28 -21.07
N ASP A 76 -4.72 2.63 -19.90
CA ASP A 76 -4.64 1.17 -19.69
C ASP A 76 -3.70 0.46 -20.70
N VAL A 77 -2.40 0.73 -20.52
CA VAL A 77 -1.33 0.32 -21.43
C VAL A 77 -0.80 -1.06 -21.11
N LYS A 78 -0.75 -1.93 -22.12
CA LYS A 78 -0.01 -3.18 -22.12
C LYS A 78 1.39 -2.97 -22.66
N THR A 79 2.39 -3.55 -21.99
CA THR A 79 3.80 -3.43 -22.35
C THR A 79 4.36 -4.75 -22.84
N LYS A 80 5.04 -4.76 -23.99
CA LYS A 80 5.72 -5.92 -24.55
C LYS A 80 7.19 -5.60 -24.80
N HIS A 81 8.10 -6.39 -24.22
CA HIS A 81 9.52 -6.28 -24.53
C HIS A 81 9.81 -6.87 -25.92
N ILE A 82 10.53 -6.10 -26.73
CA ILE A 82 11.04 -6.48 -28.06
C ILE A 82 12.57 -6.65 -27.94
N LYS A 83 13.21 -7.20 -28.97
CA LYS A 83 14.68 -7.27 -29.06
C LYS A 83 15.32 -5.86 -28.99
N ASN A 84 16.55 -5.80 -28.51
CA ASN A 84 17.42 -4.61 -28.48
C ASN A 84 16.88 -3.41 -27.68
N MET A 85 16.41 -3.64 -26.44
CA MET A 85 15.92 -2.60 -25.52
C MET A 85 14.74 -1.77 -26.06
N GLN A 86 13.99 -2.29 -27.03
CA GLN A 86 12.74 -1.68 -27.46
C GLN A 86 11.57 -2.29 -26.72
N PHE A 87 10.60 -1.45 -26.37
CA PHE A 87 9.32 -1.85 -25.80
C PHE A 87 8.22 -1.35 -26.70
N GLN A 88 7.24 -2.22 -26.99
CA GLN A 88 5.98 -1.83 -27.59
C GLN A 88 4.96 -1.60 -26.49
N LEU A 89 4.30 -0.45 -26.55
CA LEU A 89 3.17 -0.08 -25.72
C LEU A 89 1.92 -0.18 -26.58
N ILE A 90 0.88 -0.83 -26.05
CA ILE A 90 -0.43 -0.93 -26.70
C ILE A 90 -1.45 -0.36 -25.73
N ASP A 91 -2.11 0.73 -26.09
CA ASP A 91 -3.17 1.33 -25.27
C ASP A 91 -4.51 0.62 -25.45
N SER A 92 -5.52 0.98 -24.66
CA SER A 92 -6.87 0.39 -24.76
C SER A 92 -7.59 0.68 -26.08
N PHE A 93 -7.08 1.60 -26.90
CA PHE A 93 -7.61 1.94 -28.22
C PHE A 93 -6.87 1.21 -29.36
N ASN A 94 -5.99 0.26 -29.03
CA ASN A 94 -5.13 -0.49 -29.95
C ASN A 94 -4.10 0.37 -30.70
N ASN A 95 -3.77 1.57 -30.22
CA ASN A 95 -2.64 2.33 -30.75
C ASN A 95 -1.32 1.69 -30.28
N SER A 96 -0.33 1.65 -31.16
CA SER A 96 1.01 1.12 -30.85
C SER A 96 2.05 2.22 -30.77
N TYR A 97 2.83 2.21 -29.69
CA TYR A 97 3.96 3.12 -29.47
C TYR A 97 5.23 2.32 -29.21
N TYR A 98 6.38 2.86 -29.63
CA TYR A 98 7.68 2.22 -29.43
C TYR A 98 8.58 3.13 -28.60
N VAL A 99 9.12 2.59 -27.51
CA VAL A 99 10.04 3.31 -26.62
C VAL A 99 11.31 2.49 -26.40
N ASN A 100 12.42 3.17 -26.14
CA ASN A 100 13.72 2.55 -25.88
C ASN A 100 14.03 2.40 -24.37
N ARG A 101 13.17 2.96 -23.52
CA ARG A 101 13.28 2.93 -22.06
C ARG A 101 11.87 2.80 -21.47
N LEU A 102 11.74 1.97 -20.45
CA LEU A 102 10.52 1.78 -19.70
C LEU A 102 10.85 1.90 -18.21
N ILE A 103 10.13 2.76 -17.51
CA ILE A 103 10.20 2.88 -16.05
C ILE A 103 8.85 2.42 -15.50
N ASP A 104 8.85 1.31 -14.77
CA ASP A 104 7.66 0.87 -14.04
C ASP A 104 7.67 1.52 -12.65
N ALA A 105 6.85 2.55 -12.47
CA ALA A 105 6.70 3.29 -11.22
C ALA A 105 5.40 2.93 -10.49
N ARG A 106 4.86 1.71 -10.71
CA ARG A 106 3.66 1.21 -10.04
C ARG A 106 4.03 0.40 -8.79
N ILE A 107 3.15 0.45 -7.79
CA ILE A 107 3.19 -0.47 -6.67
C ILE A 107 2.29 -1.65 -7.05
N ASN A 108 2.86 -2.86 -7.12
CA ASN A 108 2.10 -4.06 -7.38
C ASN A 108 1.24 -4.43 -6.17
N GLU A 109 0.08 -5.02 -6.44
CA GLU A 109 -0.71 -5.68 -5.39
C GLU A 109 0.14 -6.77 -4.73
N ASN A 110 0.16 -6.81 -3.39
CA ASN A 110 0.83 -7.87 -2.67
C ASN A 110 -0.07 -9.11 -2.67
N LYS A 111 0.14 -10.03 -3.62
CA LYS A 111 -0.54 -11.32 -3.66
C LYS A 111 0.37 -12.39 -3.08
N ILE A 112 -0.10 -13.09 -2.07
CA ILE A 112 0.65 -14.17 -1.42
C ILE A 112 0.95 -15.27 -2.44
N ASN A 113 0.00 -15.57 -3.32
CA ASN A 113 0.14 -16.58 -4.38
C ASN A 113 1.13 -16.20 -5.50
N ASP A 114 1.58 -14.95 -5.55
CA ASP A 114 2.60 -14.51 -6.52
C ASP A 114 4.01 -14.53 -5.91
N ASN A 115 4.14 -14.85 -4.60
CA ASN A 115 5.40 -14.86 -3.87
C ASN A 115 5.72 -16.24 -3.27
N ALA A 116 6.73 -16.90 -3.83
CA ALA A 116 7.14 -18.25 -3.41
C ALA A 116 7.58 -18.34 -1.94
N LEU A 117 8.17 -17.27 -1.38
CA LEU A 117 8.56 -17.23 0.03
C LEU A 117 7.32 -17.22 0.93
N LEU A 118 6.35 -16.34 0.64
CA LEU A 118 5.12 -16.23 1.46
C LEU A 118 4.31 -17.53 1.40
N GLN A 119 4.22 -18.15 0.23
CA GLN A 119 3.62 -19.48 0.08
C GLN A 119 4.34 -20.54 0.91
N SER A 120 5.67 -20.58 0.84
CA SER A 120 6.47 -21.54 1.60
C SER A 120 6.24 -21.40 3.10
N LEU A 121 6.14 -20.18 3.63
CA LEU A 121 5.82 -19.96 5.05
C LEU A 121 4.46 -20.55 5.43
N ILE A 122 3.44 -20.40 4.58
CA ILE A 122 2.10 -20.95 4.84
C ILE A 122 2.12 -22.49 4.72
N THR A 123 2.71 -23.04 3.66
CA THR A 123 2.80 -24.49 3.44
C THR A 123 3.52 -25.20 4.58
N ASN A 124 4.56 -24.58 5.15
CA ASN A 124 5.31 -25.12 6.28
C ASN A 124 4.68 -24.79 7.66
N ASN A 125 3.46 -24.24 7.69
CA ASN A 125 2.76 -23.87 8.92
C ASN A 125 3.54 -22.88 9.81
N LEU A 126 4.31 -21.98 9.18
CA LEU A 126 5.04 -20.88 9.83
C LEU A 126 4.28 -19.55 9.75
N ALA A 127 3.22 -19.48 8.94
CA ALA A 127 2.32 -18.34 8.84
C ALA A 127 0.93 -18.81 8.39
N THR A 128 -0.08 -17.95 8.57
CA THR A 128 -1.40 -18.09 7.95
C THR A 128 -1.87 -16.75 7.41
N LYS A 129 -2.84 -16.75 6.51
CA LYS A 129 -3.51 -15.52 6.08
C LYS A 129 -4.38 -14.96 7.21
N PHE A 130 -4.52 -13.64 7.23
CA PHE A 130 -5.47 -12.96 8.11
C PHE A 130 -6.85 -12.86 7.48
N ASN A 131 -7.89 -12.85 8.32
CA ASN A 131 -9.28 -12.78 7.90
C ASN A 131 -10.09 -11.84 8.82
N TYR A 132 -10.98 -11.06 8.22
CA TYR A 132 -12.06 -10.36 8.93
C TYR A 132 -13.33 -11.19 8.78
N GLY A 133 -13.75 -11.90 9.83
CA GLY A 133 -14.88 -12.83 9.70
C GLY A 133 -14.59 -13.89 8.64
N ASN A 134 -15.38 -13.93 7.57
CA ASN A 134 -15.19 -14.85 6.45
C ASN A 134 -14.38 -14.25 5.28
N LEU A 135 -14.00 -12.97 5.36
CA LEU A 135 -13.20 -12.31 4.35
C LEU A 135 -11.71 -12.58 4.60
N GLU A 136 -11.14 -13.53 3.85
CA GLU A 136 -9.70 -13.76 3.79
C GLU A 136 -9.00 -12.62 3.03
N LEU A 137 -7.90 -12.10 3.59
CA LEU A 137 -7.09 -11.04 2.98
C LEU A 137 -5.77 -11.56 2.44
N GLU A 138 -5.19 -10.83 1.48
CA GLU A 138 -3.85 -11.06 0.94
C GLU A 138 -2.74 -10.51 1.87
N CYS A 139 -2.86 -10.79 3.17
CA CYS A 139 -1.85 -10.47 4.18
C CYS A 139 -1.70 -11.60 5.19
N LEU A 140 -0.52 -11.66 5.82
CA LEU A 140 -0.19 -12.64 6.84
C LEU A 140 -0.69 -12.18 8.20
N LYS A 141 -1.20 -13.14 8.98
CA LYS A 141 -1.65 -12.95 10.36
C LYS A 141 -0.45 -12.80 11.29
N ILE A 142 -0.46 -11.73 12.08
CA ILE A 142 0.56 -11.41 13.06
C ILE A 142 -0.07 -11.02 14.41
N ASP A 143 0.70 -11.10 15.48
CA ASP A 143 0.34 -10.49 16.77
C ASP A 143 0.74 -9.01 16.83
N GLU A 144 0.43 -8.33 17.94
CA GLU A 144 0.77 -6.91 18.16
C GLU A 144 2.29 -6.64 18.25
N ASN A 145 3.10 -7.70 18.41
CA ASN A 145 4.57 -7.65 18.40
C ASN A 145 5.15 -8.02 17.04
N PHE A 146 4.32 -8.15 16.00
CA PHE A 146 4.69 -8.53 14.64
C PHE A 146 5.21 -9.97 14.50
N CYS A 147 5.04 -10.82 15.51
CA CYS A 147 5.32 -12.25 15.40
C CYS A 147 4.28 -12.90 14.48
N SER A 148 4.73 -13.79 13.59
CA SER A 148 3.85 -14.59 12.74
C SER A 148 2.95 -15.49 13.57
N ILE A 149 1.68 -15.62 13.16
CA ILE A 149 0.73 -16.59 13.71
C ILE A 149 0.46 -17.63 12.64
N ASN A 150 0.52 -18.92 13.01
CA ASN A 150 0.26 -20.01 12.09
C ASN A 150 -1.22 -20.42 12.04
N LYS A 151 -1.56 -21.46 11.24
CA LYS A 151 -2.94 -21.90 11.06
C LYS A 151 -3.57 -22.49 12.34
N ASP A 152 -2.73 -22.93 13.28
CA ASP A 152 -3.15 -23.48 14.57
C ASP A 152 -3.31 -22.37 15.63
N ASN A 153 -3.28 -21.10 15.21
CA ASN A 153 -3.26 -19.91 16.07
C ASN A 153 -2.10 -19.88 17.08
N LYS A 154 -0.98 -20.54 16.76
CA LYS A 154 0.25 -20.46 17.55
C LYS A 154 1.16 -19.37 17.03
N ILE A 155 1.71 -18.60 17.94
CA ILE A 155 2.77 -17.63 17.65
C ILE A 155 4.04 -18.40 17.29
N ILE A 156 4.65 -18.06 16.16
CA ILE A 156 5.93 -18.61 15.73
C ILE A 156 7.04 -17.73 16.29
N ASP A 157 7.73 -18.26 17.31
CA ASP A 157 8.83 -17.56 17.94
C ASP A 157 9.94 -17.23 16.93
N LYS A 158 10.48 -16.01 17.05
CA LYS A 158 11.60 -15.48 16.24
C LYS A 158 11.28 -15.26 14.75
N LEU A 159 10.03 -15.44 14.31
CA LEU A 159 9.60 -15.06 12.96
C LEU A 159 8.74 -13.80 13.02
N PHE A 160 9.31 -12.68 12.58
CA PHE A 160 8.63 -11.38 12.54
C PHE A 160 8.32 -10.97 11.10
N ILE A 161 7.13 -10.43 10.88
CA ILE A 161 6.66 -10.01 9.55
C ILE A 161 6.23 -8.55 9.63
N LEU A 162 6.84 -7.71 8.79
CA LEU A 162 6.57 -6.27 8.74
C LEU A 162 6.37 -5.80 7.30
N GLY A 163 5.71 -4.65 7.13
CA GLY A 163 5.55 -3.99 5.83
C GLY A 163 4.47 -4.62 4.96
N LEU A 164 4.69 -4.67 3.64
CA LEU A 164 3.67 -5.05 2.65
C LEU A 164 2.96 -6.40 2.91
N PRO A 165 3.64 -7.46 3.38
CA PRO A 165 2.97 -8.71 3.73
C PRO A 165 1.94 -8.60 4.85
N THR A 166 1.89 -7.47 5.56
CA THR A 166 0.95 -7.17 6.64
C THR A 166 -0.13 -6.16 6.24
N GLU A 167 -0.13 -5.63 5.01
CA GLU A 167 -1.15 -4.66 4.57
C GLU A 167 -2.54 -5.31 4.56
N GLY A 168 -3.43 -4.85 5.43
CA GLY A 168 -4.76 -5.42 5.65
C GLY A 168 -5.01 -5.65 7.14
N ILE A 169 -4.13 -6.42 7.80
CA ILE A 169 -4.08 -6.48 9.27
C ILE A 169 -3.41 -5.22 9.85
N LYS A 170 -2.50 -4.61 9.10
CA LYS A 170 -1.94 -3.28 9.35
C LYS A 170 -2.43 -2.33 8.27
N PHE A 171 -2.80 -1.11 8.66
CA PHE A 171 -3.26 -0.10 7.73
C PHE A 171 -2.13 0.85 7.31
N TYR A 172 -1.97 1.02 5.98
CA TYR A 172 -1.15 2.07 5.40
C TYR A 172 0.36 1.85 5.60
N THR A 173 0.84 0.66 5.24
CA THR A 173 2.25 0.24 5.31
C THR A 173 3.12 0.84 4.18
N PHE A 174 2.50 1.39 3.13
CA PHE A 174 3.17 2.06 2.00
C PHE A 174 3.73 3.46 2.31
N ILE A 175 3.96 3.79 3.59
CA ILE A 175 4.40 5.11 4.02
C ILE A 175 5.90 5.11 4.33
N LEU A 176 6.61 6.07 3.73
CA LEU A 176 8.01 6.31 4.03
C LEU A 176 8.17 7.22 5.26
N PRO A 177 9.27 7.07 6.03
CA PRO A 177 9.63 8.03 7.06
C PRO A 177 9.71 9.46 6.50
N ARG A 178 9.20 10.42 7.27
CA ARG A 178 9.22 11.85 6.91
C ARG A 178 9.77 12.67 8.07
N PRO A 179 10.49 13.77 7.82
CA PRO A 179 10.99 14.64 8.87
C PRO A 179 9.86 15.11 9.79
N HIS A 180 10.15 15.21 11.09
CA HIS A 180 9.27 15.75 12.14
C HIS A 180 7.97 14.98 12.40
N ILE A 181 7.76 13.80 11.80
CA ILE A 181 6.61 12.92 12.05
C ILE A 181 7.12 11.54 12.44
N VAL A 182 6.54 10.97 13.50
CA VAL A 182 6.83 9.61 13.93
C VAL A 182 6.48 8.64 12.80
N SER A 183 7.45 7.83 12.38
CA SER A 183 7.23 6.85 11.32
C SER A 183 6.66 5.55 11.90
N THR A 184 5.48 5.14 11.45
CA THR A 184 4.93 3.82 11.81
C THR A 184 5.89 2.70 11.45
N PHE A 185 6.56 2.78 10.31
CA PHE A 185 7.51 1.75 9.88
C PHE A 185 8.68 1.60 10.87
N LEU A 186 9.22 2.71 11.38
CA LEU A 186 10.28 2.68 12.39
C LEU A 186 9.76 2.20 13.74
N CYS A 187 8.56 2.63 14.16
CA CYS A 187 7.95 2.16 15.40
C CYS A 187 7.65 0.66 15.39
N ASP A 188 7.11 0.16 14.28
CA ASP A 188 6.79 -1.25 14.08
C ASP A 188 8.09 -2.08 14.10
N SER A 189 9.15 -1.60 13.45
CA SER A 189 10.47 -2.22 13.49
C SER A 189 11.07 -2.25 14.90
N ASN A 190 10.99 -1.15 15.65
CA ASN A 190 11.47 -1.09 17.03
C ASN A 190 10.73 -2.07 17.93
N LYS A 191 9.39 -2.18 17.80
CA LYS A 191 8.60 -3.16 18.55
C LYS A 191 9.05 -4.60 18.29
N ALA A 192 9.27 -4.95 17.02
CA ALA A 192 9.74 -6.29 16.65
C ALA A 192 11.13 -6.58 17.25
N VAL A 193 12.06 -5.62 17.18
CA VAL A 193 13.41 -5.72 17.75
C VAL A 193 13.37 -5.83 19.27
N ASP A 194 12.59 -5.00 19.95
CA ASP A 194 12.43 -5.03 21.41
C ASP A 194 11.87 -6.38 21.88
N CYS A 195 10.89 -6.94 21.13
CA CYS A 195 10.35 -8.25 21.40
C CYS A 195 11.41 -9.35 21.22
N LEU A 196 12.21 -9.28 20.16
CA LEU A 196 13.30 -10.21 19.92
C LEU A 196 14.32 -10.18 21.07
N ILE A 197 14.78 -8.99 21.48
CA ILE A 197 15.81 -8.83 22.51
C ILE A 197 15.30 -9.31 23.88
N LYS A 198 14.05 -9.01 24.26
CA LYS A 198 13.48 -9.44 25.55
C LYS A 198 13.30 -10.96 25.67
N LYS A 199 13.31 -11.68 24.54
CA LYS A 199 13.18 -13.15 24.48
C LYS A 199 14.53 -13.87 24.49
N VAL A 200 15.66 -13.15 24.44
CA VAL A 200 17.03 -13.68 24.54
C VAL A 200 17.49 -13.61 26.00
#